data_AF-A0A3N5QUH8-F1
#
_entry.id   AF-A0A3N5QUH8-F1
#
_cell.length_a   1.000
_cell.length_b   1.000
_cell.length_c   1.000
_cell.angle_alpha   90.00
_cell.angle_beta   90.00
_cell.angle_gamma   90.00
#
_symmetry.space_group_name_H-M   'P 1'
#
loop_
_entity.id
_entity.type
_entity.pdbx_description
1 polymer ?
#
loop_
_entity_poly.entity_id
_entity_poly.type
_entity_poly.pdbx_seq_one_letter_code
_entity_poly.pdbx_strand_id
1 'polypeptide(L)'
;MKKFLVVSLNIFLLISSQNFSQDRIERKDIEVHFNGDAQIEVGNHYLGAEFHHSFPVPQRISFYYPVANSIDLSNDYWKRDSTFIMALGIKEEDKNIEWINNLPFEFSLTPYSVTFSKRDSIKIINIS
;
A
#
# COMPACT_ATOMS: atom_id res chain seq x y z
N MET A 1 -11.68 46.40 20.07
CA MET A 1 -10.47 45.85 19.38
C MET A 1 -10.42 44.31 19.41
N LYS A 2 -10.45 43.64 20.58
CA LYS A 2 -10.40 42.16 20.66
C LYS A 2 -11.48 41.41 19.86
N LYS A 3 -12.73 41.90 19.84
CA LYS A 3 -13.83 41.27 19.07
C LYS A 3 -13.61 41.31 17.55
N PHE A 4 -13.04 42.39 17.04
CA PHE A 4 -12.72 42.51 15.60
C PHE A 4 -11.57 41.59 15.19
N LEU A 5 -10.56 41.42 16.06
CA LEU A 5 -9.45 40.49 15.85
C LEU A 5 -9.93 39.03 15.75
N VAL A 6 -10.88 38.63 16.60
CA VAL A 6 -11.44 37.27 16.59
C VAL A 6 -12.26 37.03 15.32
N VAL A 7 -13.06 38.01 14.90
CA VAL A 7 -13.84 37.91 13.66
C VAL A 7 -12.92 37.84 12.43
N SER A 8 -11.88 38.68 12.37
CA SER A 8 -10.92 38.63 11.25
C SER A 8 -10.15 37.30 11.22
N LEU A 9 -9.81 36.73 12.38
CA LEU A 9 -9.13 35.44 12.44
C LEU A 9 -10.02 34.27 11.98
N ASN A 10 -11.30 34.28 12.37
CA ASN A 10 -12.26 33.25 11.91
C ASN A 10 -12.52 33.35 10.41
N ILE A 11 -12.62 34.56 9.86
CA ILE A 11 -12.75 34.79 8.41
C ILE A 11 -11.50 34.31 7.68
N PHE A 12 -10.29 34.61 8.20
CA PHE A 12 -9.05 34.14 7.60
C PHE A 12 -8.95 32.60 7.59
N LEU A 13 -9.37 31.95 8.69
CA LEU A 13 -9.44 30.49 8.77
C LEU A 13 -10.46 29.90 7.78
N LEU A 14 -11.64 30.52 7.62
CA LEU A 14 -12.66 30.11 6.65
C LEU A 14 -12.22 30.29 5.19
N ILE A 15 -11.41 31.31 4.88
CA ILE A 15 -10.88 31.53 3.52
C ILE A 15 -9.70 30.57 3.24
N SER A 16 -8.91 30.25 4.27
CA SER A 16 -7.80 29.30 4.13
C SER A 16 -8.27 27.86 3.91
N SER A 17 -9.47 27.48 4.40
CA SER A 17 -10.04 26.15 4.16
C SER A 17 -10.63 25.97 2.77
N GLN A 18 -10.93 27.06 2.04
CA GLN A 18 -11.50 26.98 0.69
C GLN A 18 -10.44 26.89 -0.42
N ASN A 19 -9.17 27.20 -0.12
CA ASN A 19 -8.09 27.20 -1.13
C ASN A 19 -7.22 25.95 -1.12
N PHE A 20 -7.56 24.92 -0.34
CA PHE A 20 -7.00 23.59 -0.58
C PHE A 20 -7.76 22.95 -1.76
N SER A 21 -7.55 23.51 -2.95
CA SER A 21 -7.72 22.73 -4.17
C SER A 21 -6.68 21.64 -4.11
N GLN A 22 -7.06 20.51 -3.51
CA GLN A 22 -6.35 19.28 -3.74
C GLN A 22 -6.49 19.05 -5.24
N ASP A 23 -5.43 19.37 -5.99
CA ASP A 23 -5.30 18.92 -7.38
C ASP A 23 -5.69 17.45 -7.35
N ARG A 24 -6.86 17.14 -7.94
CA ARG A 24 -7.24 15.76 -8.18
C ARG A 24 -6.35 15.30 -9.32
N ILE A 25 -5.09 15.05 -8.99
CA ILE A 25 -4.28 14.10 -9.72
C ILE A 25 -5.13 12.83 -9.70
N GLU A 26 -5.71 12.47 -10.85
CA GLU A 26 -6.46 11.23 -10.92
C GLU A 26 -5.48 10.09 -10.62
N ARG A 27 -5.93 9.01 -9.96
CA ARG A 27 -5.01 7.89 -9.62
C ARG A 27 -4.21 7.40 -10.84
N LYS A 28 -4.81 7.50 -12.03
CA LYS A 28 -4.19 7.13 -13.30
C LYS A 28 -2.98 7.98 -13.67
N ASP A 29 -2.90 9.22 -13.21
CA ASP A 29 -1.83 10.15 -13.58
C ASP A 29 -0.52 9.86 -12.83
N ILE A 30 -0.58 9.09 -11.74
CA ILE A 30 0.57 8.70 -10.90
C ILE A 30 0.75 7.18 -10.77
N GLU A 31 -0.01 6.41 -11.54
CA GLU A 31 0.09 4.97 -11.54
C GLU A 31 1.36 4.54 -12.28
N VAL A 32 2.14 3.67 -11.65
CA VAL A 32 3.32 3.05 -12.23
C VAL A 32 3.04 1.57 -12.45
N HIS A 33 3.16 1.12 -13.69
CA HIS A 33 3.15 -0.30 -14.02
C HIS A 33 4.57 -0.83 -14.05
N PHE A 34 4.81 -1.95 -13.39
CA PHE A 34 6.13 -2.56 -13.31
C PHE A 34 6.07 -4.08 -13.46
N ASN A 35 7.05 -4.61 -14.19
CA ASN A 35 7.33 -6.04 -14.31
C ASN A 35 8.83 -6.26 -14.04
N GLY A 36 9.15 -6.99 -12.98
CA GLY A 36 10.51 -7.28 -12.56
C GLY A 36 10.56 -7.63 -11.08
N ASP A 37 11.76 -7.67 -10.51
CA ASP A 37 11.98 -7.76 -9.08
C ASP A 37 11.97 -6.34 -8.48
N ALA A 38 11.11 -6.09 -7.50
CA ALA A 38 11.01 -4.81 -6.83
C ALA A 38 10.63 -4.95 -5.35
N GLN A 39 11.10 -3.97 -4.58
CA GLN A 39 10.60 -3.66 -3.24
C GLN A 39 9.53 -2.57 -3.35
N ILE A 40 8.37 -2.81 -2.74
CA ILE A 40 7.21 -1.94 -2.82
C ILE A 40 6.86 -1.50 -1.40
N GLU A 41 6.72 -0.21 -1.21
CA GLU A 41 6.14 0.37 0.01
C GLU A 41 4.91 1.19 -0.38
N VAL A 42 3.78 0.88 0.24
CA VAL A 42 2.50 1.50 -0.08
C VAL A 42 1.71 1.74 1.19
N GLY A 43 0.98 2.85 1.26
CA GLY A 43 0.20 3.13 2.45
C GLY A 43 -0.33 4.54 2.53
N ASN A 44 -0.58 4.98 3.75
CA ASN A 44 -1.06 6.31 4.05
C ASN A 44 -0.38 6.83 5.34
N HIS A 45 -0.91 7.93 5.87
CA HIS A 45 -0.34 8.59 7.04
C HIS A 45 -0.38 7.76 8.34
N TYR A 46 -1.16 6.67 8.37
CA TYR A 46 -1.39 5.85 9.55
C TYR A 46 -0.74 4.47 9.45
N LEU A 47 -0.68 3.90 8.23
CA LEU A 47 -0.18 2.55 7.99
C LEU A 47 0.58 2.44 6.67
N GLY A 48 1.57 1.56 6.61
CA GLY A 48 2.29 1.18 5.40
C GLY A 48 2.44 -0.33 5.31
N ALA A 49 2.48 -0.87 4.09
CA ALA A 49 2.76 -2.27 3.81
C ALA A 49 3.99 -2.35 2.90
N GLU A 50 4.89 -3.29 3.24
CA GLU A 50 6.14 -3.53 2.55
C GLU A 50 6.09 -4.90 1.88
N PHE A 51 6.40 -4.92 0.58
CA PHE A 51 6.45 -6.12 -0.26
C PHE A 51 7.84 -6.25 -0.89
N HIS A 52 8.40 -7.45 -0.92
CA HIS A 52 9.68 -7.76 -1.58
C HIS A 52 9.49 -8.73 -2.73
N HIS A 53 10.40 -8.68 -3.70
CA HIS A 53 10.43 -9.56 -4.87
C HIS A 53 9.15 -9.57 -5.72
N SER A 54 8.40 -8.46 -5.65
CA SER A 54 7.09 -8.34 -6.29
C SER A 54 6.13 -9.48 -5.92
N PHE A 55 6.28 -10.00 -4.70
CA PHE A 55 5.39 -10.99 -4.12
C PHE A 55 4.09 -10.31 -3.67
N PRO A 56 2.91 -10.93 -3.91
CA PRO A 56 1.63 -10.30 -3.61
C PRO A 56 1.23 -10.40 -2.13
N VAL A 57 2.17 -10.78 -1.26
CA VAL A 57 1.97 -10.95 0.18
C VAL A 57 2.95 -10.04 0.90
N PRO A 58 2.49 -9.20 1.84
CA PRO A 58 3.38 -8.29 2.54
C PRO A 58 4.32 -9.07 3.46
N GLN A 59 5.57 -8.61 3.53
CA GLN A 59 6.56 -9.07 4.51
C GLN A 59 6.43 -8.27 5.82
N ARG A 60 5.91 -7.03 5.75
CA ARG A 60 5.75 -6.17 6.92
C ARG A 60 4.58 -5.20 6.79
N ILE A 61 3.92 -4.92 7.91
CA ILE A 61 2.97 -3.81 8.05
C ILE A 61 3.47 -2.87 9.13
N SER A 62 3.65 -1.59 8.80
CA SER A 62 4.08 -0.53 9.70
C SER A 62 2.89 0.35 10.11
N PHE A 63 2.86 0.77 11.37
CA PHE A 63 1.89 1.71 11.94
C PHE A 63 2.65 2.95 12.43
N TYR A 64 2.16 4.14 12.11
CA TYR A 64 2.87 5.40 12.36
C TYR A 64 2.32 6.17 13.56
N TYR A 65 1.17 6.83 13.40
CA TYR A 65 0.50 7.59 14.46
C TYR A 65 -0.90 6.99 14.70
N PRO A 66 -1.41 6.92 15.94
CA PRO A 66 -0.80 7.36 17.21
C PRO A 66 0.10 6.33 17.88
N VAL A 67 0.18 5.10 17.34
CA VAL A 67 1.01 4.02 17.90
C VAL A 67 2.03 3.60 16.85
N ALA A 68 3.28 4.00 17.09
CA ALA A 68 4.41 3.56 16.28
C ALA A 68 4.69 2.08 16.57
N ASN A 69 4.38 1.20 15.62
CA ASN A 69 4.60 -0.24 15.75
C ASN A 69 4.72 -0.90 14.36
N SER A 70 5.05 -2.19 14.31
CA SER A 70 4.96 -2.96 13.09
C SER A 70 4.63 -4.43 13.36
N ILE A 71 3.93 -5.05 12.42
CA ILE A 71 3.82 -6.50 12.31
C ILE A 71 4.94 -6.93 11.36
N ASP A 72 5.95 -7.58 11.92
CA ASP A 72 7.14 -8.09 11.23
C ASP A 72 7.53 -9.41 11.91
N LEU A 73 7.69 -10.48 11.13
CA LEU A 73 8.11 -11.79 11.63
C LEU A 73 9.62 -12.03 11.47
N SER A 74 10.34 -11.09 10.86
CA SER A 74 11.79 -11.18 10.71
C SER A 74 12.50 -11.00 12.06
N ASN A 75 13.52 -11.83 12.29
CA ASN A 75 14.38 -11.72 13.47
C ASN A 75 15.52 -10.73 13.27
N ASP A 76 15.83 -10.39 12.02
CA ASP A 76 16.89 -9.47 11.64
C ASP A 76 16.59 -8.85 10.27
N TYR A 77 17.25 -7.72 9.98
CA TYR A 77 17.05 -6.98 8.74
C TYR A 77 17.31 -7.81 7.48
N TRP A 78 18.30 -8.71 7.52
CA TRP A 78 18.78 -9.45 6.35
C TRP A 78 17.83 -10.57 5.90
N LYS A 79 16.90 -10.98 6.76
CA LYS A 79 15.93 -12.03 6.46
C LYS A 79 14.53 -11.48 6.15
N ARG A 80 14.36 -10.17 6.14
CA ARG A 80 13.04 -9.54 6.02
C ARG A 80 12.32 -9.88 4.72
N ASP A 81 13.05 -9.99 3.62
CA ASP A 81 12.54 -10.36 2.30
C ASP A 81 11.99 -11.81 2.23
N SER A 82 12.47 -12.66 3.14
CA SER A 82 12.16 -14.11 3.21
C SER A 82 11.08 -14.48 4.24
N THR A 83 10.62 -13.53 5.06
CA THR A 83 9.61 -13.76 6.10
C THR A 83 8.28 -13.10 5.74
N PHE A 84 7.20 -13.88 5.75
CA PHE A 84 5.87 -13.42 5.38
C PHE A 84 4.95 -13.38 6.59
N ILE A 85 4.27 -12.26 6.82
CA ILE A 85 3.30 -12.11 7.92
C ILE A 85 1.95 -12.77 7.62
N MET A 86 1.75 -13.21 6.37
CA MET A 86 0.55 -13.89 5.89
C MET A 86 0.93 -15.02 4.92
N ALA A 87 -0.02 -15.91 4.65
CA ALA A 87 0.10 -16.92 3.61
C ALA A 87 -1.14 -16.87 2.70
N LEU A 88 -0.92 -17.15 1.43
CA LEU A 88 -1.83 -17.06 0.30
C LEU A 88 -1.64 -18.30 -0.58
N GLY A 89 -2.73 -19.01 -0.77
CA GLY A 89 -2.81 -20.15 -1.69
C GLY A 89 -4.18 -20.23 -2.32
N ILE A 90 -4.22 -20.79 -3.52
CA ILE A 90 -5.45 -21.05 -4.28
C ILE A 90 -5.76 -22.53 -4.18
N LYS A 91 -7.00 -22.88 -3.85
CA LYS A 91 -7.49 -24.25 -3.86
C LYS A 91 -8.70 -24.35 -4.76
N GLU A 92 -8.63 -25.23 -5.75
CA GLU A 92 -9.75 -25.59 -6.60
C GLU A 92 -10.27 -26.96 -6.18
N GLU A 93 -11.51 -27.02 -5.67
CA GLU A 93 -12.22 -28.25 -5.32
C GLU A 93 -11.32 -29.30 -4.62
N ASP A 94 -11.00 -30.39 -5.34
CA ASP A 94 -10.24 -31.54 -4.86
C ASP A 94 -8.73 -31.48 -5.14
N LYS A 95 -8.24 -30.37 -5.71
CA LYS A 95 -6.81 -30.16 -5.95
C LYS A 95 -6.07 -29.77 -4.67
N ASN A 96 -4.76 -30.02 -4.66
CA ASN A 96 -3.86 -29.49 -3.64
C ASN A 96 -3.84 -27.97 -3.67
N ILE A 97 -3.57 -27.34 -2.52
CA ILE A 97 -3.38 -25.89 -2.44
C ILE A 97 -2.15 -25.51 -3.27
N GLU A 98 -2.37 -24.63 -4.24
CA GLU A 98 -1.31 -23.95 -4.97
C GLU A 98 -0.89 -22.72 -4.17
N TRP A 99 0.26 -22.80 -3.50
CA TRP A 99 0.82 -21.68 -2.77
C TRP A 99 1.39 -20.64 -3.74
N ILE A 100 0.96 -19.38 -3.58
CA ILE A 100 1.34 -18.27 -4.47
C ILE A 100 2.05 -17.13 -3.72
N ASN A 101 2.47 -17.38 -2.47
CA ASN A 101 3.13 -16.41 -1.58
C ASN A 101 4.34 -15.73 -2.20
N ASN A 102 5.24 -16.56 -2.74
CA ASN A 102 6.60 -16.24 -3.13
C ASN A 102 6.77 -16.36 -4.65
N LEU A 103 5.68 -16.11 -5.38
CA LEU A 103 5.71 -16.00 -6.82
C LEU A 103 5.70 -14.52 -7.19
N PRO A 104 6.58 -14.05 -8.08
CA PRO A 104 6.57 -12.67 -8.53
C PRO A 104 5.35 -12.41 -9.42
N PHE A 105 4.72 -11.25 -9.23
CA PHE A 105 3.59 -10.74 -9.99
C PHE A 105 4.00 -9.42 -10.66
N GLU A 106 3.40 -9.11 -11.81
CA GLU A 106 3.42 -7.73 -12.30
C GLU A 106 2.53 -6.89 -11.39
N PHE A 107 2.78 -5.58 -11.29
CA PHE A 107 1.93 -4.74 -10.46
C PHE A 107 1.73 -3.33 -10.99
N SER A 108 0.59 -2.76 -10.60
CA SER A 108 0.28 -1.34 -10.71
C SER A 108 0.38 -0.71 -9.33
N LEU A 109 1.18 0.33 -9.20
CA LEU A 109 1.44 1.01 -7.94
C LEU A 109 0.99 2.48 -8.03
N THR A 110 0.30 2.93 -7.00
CA THR A 110 0.21 4.35 -6.62
C THR A 110 0.80 4.51 -5.23
N PRO A 111 1.04 5.74 -4.73
CA PRO A 111 1.47 5.93 -3.34
C PRO A 111 0.55 5.29 -2.29
N TYR A 112 -0.72 5.02 -2.64
CA TYR A 112 -1.76 4.59 -1.71
C TYR A 112 -2.28 3.17 -1.92
N SER A 113 -1.98 2.55 -3.06
CA SER A 113 -2.46 1.20 -3.37
C SER A 113 -1.53 0.47 -4.34
N VAL A 114 -1.47 -0.84 -4.20
CA VAL A 114 -0.80 -1.73 -5.15
C VAL A 114 -1.78 -2.80 -5.60
N THR A 115 -1.80 -3.10 -6.90
CA THR A 115 -2.55 -4.23 -7.44
C THR A 115 -1.58 -5.15 -8.14
N PHE A 116 -1.48 -6.39 -7.67
CA PHE A 116 -0.68 -7.44 -8.26
C PHE A 116 -1.50 -8.24 -9.26
N SER A 117 -0.93 -8.51 -10.43
CA SER A 117 -1.55 -9.27 -11.51
C SER A 117 -0.62 -10.36 -12.01
N LYS A 118 -1.18 -11.55 -12.20
CA LYS A 118 -0.49 -12.66 -12.87
C LYS A 118 -1.47 -13.35 -13.81
N ARG A 119 -1.03 -13.56 -15.04
CA ARG A 119 -1.78 -14.29 -16.06
C ARG A 119 -0.94 -15.45 -16.55
N ASP A 120 -1.57 -16.60 -16.66
CA ASP A 120 -1.05 -17.74 -17.41
C ASP A 120 -2.08 -18.18 -18.46
N SER A 121 -1.84 -19.32 -19.10
CA SER A 121 -2.71 -19.85 -20.16
C SER A 121 -4.11 -20.26 -19.68
N ILE A 122 -4.32 -20.43 -18.38
CA ILE A 122 -5.51 -21.04 -17.79
C ILE A 122 -6.25 -20.12 -16.81
N LYS A 123 -5.57 -19.14 -16.20
CA LYS A 123 -6.17 -18.24 -15.20
C LYS A 123 -5.55 -16.84 -15.19
N ILE A 124 -6.31 -15.92 -14.60
CA ILE A 124 -5.88 -14.56 -14.28
C ILE A 124 -6.11 -14.36 -12.78
N ILE A 125 -5.06 -13.94 -12.08
CA ILE A 125 -5.08 -13.66 -10.64
C ILE A 125 -4.83 -12.16 -10.47
N ASN A 126 -5.71 -11.48 -9.74
CA ASN A 126 -5.55 -10.09 -9.34
C ASN A 126 -5.71 -9.97 -7.82
N ILE A 127 -4.79 -9.27 -7.16
CA ILE A 127 -4.74 -9.08 -5.70
C ILE A 127 -4.56 -7.59 -5.44
N SER A 128 -5.39 -6.98 -4.59
CA SER A 128 -5.36 -5.53 -4.28
C SER A 128 -5.61 -5.27 -2.80
#